data_AF-A0A554VRK1-F1
#
_entry.id   AF-A0A554VRK1-F1
#
_cell.length_a   1.000
_cell.length_b   1.000
_cell.length_c   1.000
_cell.angle_alpha   90.00
_cell.angle_beta   90.00
_cell.angle_gamma   90.00
#
_symmetry.space_group_name_H-M   'P 1'
#
loop_
_entity.id
_entity.type
_entity.pdbx_description
1 polymer ?
#
loop_
_entity_poly.entity_id
_entity_poly.type
_entity_poly.pdbx_seq_one_letter_code
_entity_poly.pdbx_strand_id
1 'polypeptide(L)' 'MKNVQQLRKELVKVFEGVKNGEIDVSTGKNLVATSNAMLKSAQLELEHSKLIGRTKVIKFLETE' A
#
# COMPACT_ATOMS: atom_id res chain seq x y z
N MET A 1 -6.25 1.34 -10.17
CA MET A 1 -5.10 2.20 -9.76
C MET A 1 -5.44 3.38 -8.81
N LYS A 2 -6.62 4.01 -8.82
CA LYS A 2 -7.10 4.95 -7.78
C LYS A 2 -6.83 4.48 -6.35
N ASN A 3 -6.94 3.18 -6.00
CA ASN A 3 -6.58 2.70 -4.66
C ASN A 3 -5.07 2.77 -4.35
N VAL A 4 -4.20 2.55 -5.34
CA VAL A 4 -2.75 2.79 -5.20
C VAL A 4 -2.46 4.29 -5.05
N GLN A 5 -3.22 5.13 -5.76
CA GLN A 5 -3.14 6.58 -5.57
C GLN A 5 -3.66 7.03 -4.20
N GLN A 6 -4.69 6.36 -3.67
CA GLN A 6 -5.24 6.62 -2.34
C GLN A 6 -4.25 6.22 -1.26
N LEU A 7 -3.64 5.03 -1.36
CA LEU A 7 -2.55 4.62 -0.48
C LEU A 7 -1.37 5.61 -0.56
N ARG A 8 -1.01 6.08 -1.75
CA ARG A 8 0.02 7.12 -1.91
C ARG A 8 -0.37 8.41 -1.19
N LYS A 9 -1.63 8.85 -1.30
CA LYS A 9 -2.14 10.04 -0.59
C LYS A 9 -2.10 9.83 0.94
N GLU A 10 -2.47 8.65 1.42
CA GLU A 10 -2.42 8.30 2.84
C GLU A 10 -0.98 8.28 3.36
N LEU A 11 -0.04 7.71 2.59
CA LEU A 11 1.39 7.75 2.92
C LEU A 11 1.94 9.18 2.96
N VAL A 12 1.51 10.05 2.05
CA VAL A 12 1.88 11.48 2.07
C VAL A 12 1.33 12.15 3.32
N LYS A 13 0.08 11.89 3.71
CA LYS A 13 -0.50 12.42 4.96
C LYS A 13 0.27 11.93 6.19
N VAL A 14 0.68 10.66 6.23
CA VAL A 14 1.50 10.13 7.32
C VAL A 14 2.85 10.85 7.38
N PHE A 15 3.49 11.07 6.24
CA PHE A 15 4.75 11.82 6.19
C PHE A 15 4.59 13.27 6.67
N GLU A 16 3.53 13.96 6.24
CA GLU A 16 3.21 15.31 6.70
C GLU A 16 2.92 15.35 8.20
N GLY A 17 2.15 14.39 8.72
CA GLY A 17 1.88 14.27 10.15
C GLY A 17 3.14 14.02 10.97
N VAL A 18 4.08 13.21 10.48
CA VAL A 18 5.40 13.03 11.12
C VAL A 18 6.21 14.32 11.07
N LYS A 19 6.25 15.01 9.93
CA LYS A 19 6.97 16.28 9.76
C LYS A 19 6.44 17.37 10.70
N ASN A 20 5.14 17.43 10.89
CA ASN A 20 4.48 18.41 11.75
C ASN A 20 4.49 18.03 13.24
N GLY A 21 4.96 16.82 13.58
CA GLY A 21 4.95 16.31 14.96
C GLY A 21 3.58 15.84 15.45
N GLU A 22 2.59 15.73 14.56
CA GLU A 22 1.25 15.19 14.83
C GLU A 22 1.27 13.66 14.98
N ILE A 23 2.26 13.01 14.37
CA ILE A 23 2.49 11.57 14.42
C ILE A 23 3.91 11.31 14.91
N ASP A 24 4.07 10.41 15.88
CA ASP A 24 5.39 9.97 16.32
C ASP A 24 6.14 9.25 15.17
N VAL A 25 7.46 9.46 15.10
CA VAL A 25 8.33 8.89 14.07
C VAL A 25 8.26 7.36 14.04
N SER A 26 8.13 6.69 15.18
CA SER A 26 7.99 5.23 15.30
C SER A 26 6.70 4.75 14.63
N THR A 27 5.57 5.39 14.95
CA THR A 27 4.27 5.12 14.35
C THR A 27 4.30 5.37 12.84
N GLY A 28 4.90 6.47 12.40
CA GLY A 28 5.09 6.77 10.98
C GLY A 28 5.87 5.69 10.23
N LYS A 29 6.99 5.22 10.80
CA LYS A 29 7.78 4.11 10.24
C LYS A 29 6.97 2.82 10.13
N ASN A 30 6.19 2.48 11.15
CA ASN A 30 5.36 1.27 11.17
C ASN A 30 4.27 1.31 10.08
N LEU A 31 3.64 2.47 9.87
CA LEU A 31 2.62 2.66 8.83
C LEU A 31 3.21 2.52 7.42
N VAL A 32 4.39 3.11 7.18
CA VAL A 32 5.12 2.96 5.91
C VAL A 32 5.52 1.50 5.67
N ALA A 33 6.06 0.82 6.69
CA ALA A 33 6.47 -0.58 6.59
C ALA A 33 5.28 -1.50 6.27
N THR A 34 4.15 -1.31 6.96
CA THR A 34 2.91 -2.07 6.73
C THR A 34 2.39 -1.86 5.31
N SER A 35 2.35 -0.60 4.85
CA SER A 35 1.90 -0.25 3.49
C SER A 35 2.76 -0.89 2.40
N ASN A 36 4.08 -0.89 2.59
CA ASN A 36 5.02 -1.55 1.68
C ASN A 36 4.84 -3.07 1.66
N ALA A 37 4.59 -3.68 2.82
CA ALA A 37 4.32 -5.12 2.90
C ALA A 37 3.04 -5.51 2.16
N MET A 38 1.96 -4.72 2.31
CA MET A 38 0.71 -4.94 1.60
C MET A 38 0.89 -4.86 0.08
N LEU A 39 1.61 -3.85 -0.41
CA LEU A 39 1.89 -3.69 -1.85
C LEU A 39 2.70 -4.86 -2.41
N LYS A 40 3.77 -5.27 -1.71
CA LYS A 40 4.61 -6.40 -2.11
C LYS A 40 3.82 -7.71 -2.14
N SER A 41 3.00 -7.94 -1.13
CA SER A 41 2.13 -9.13 -1.06
C SER A 41 1.17 -9.17 -2.24
N ALA A 42 0.50 -8.05 -2.52
CA ALA A 42 -0.43 -7.95 -3.65
C ALA A 42 0.27 -8.15 -5.00
N GLN A 43 1.49 -7.62 -5.16
CA GLN A 43 2.29 -7.85 -6.36
C GLN A 43 2.67 -9.33 -6.53
N LEU A 44 3.18 -9.98 -5.47
CA LEU A 44 3.56 -11.38 -5.49
C LEU A 44 2.35 -12.28 -5.85
N GLU A 45 1.19 -11.96 -5.29
CA GLU A 45 -0.03 -12.71 -5.50
C GLU A 45 -0.55 -12.57 -6.95
N LEU A 46 -0.42 -11.38 -7.56
CA LEU A 46 -0.69 -11.18 -8.99
C LEU A 46 0.30 -11.95 -9.88
N GLU A 47 1.58 -11.90 -9.57
CA GLU A 47 2.63 -12.62 -10.31
C GLU A 47 2.40 -14.14 -10.25
N HIS A 48 2.17 -14.68 -9.05
CA HIS A 48 1.83 -16.08 -8.86
C HIS A 48 0.57 -16.48 -9.64
N SER A 49 -0.47 -15.65 -9.61
CA SER A 49 -1.72 -15.92 -10.32
C SER A 49 -1.52 -15.97 -11.84
N LYS A 50 -0.69 -15.06 -12.39
CA LYS A 50 -0.28 -15.11 -13.80
C LYS A 50 0.46 -16.40 -14.14
N LEU A 51 1.37 -16.86 -13.27
CA LEU A 51 2.15 -18.10 -13.49
C LEU A 51 1.27 -19.35 -13.55
N ILE A 52 0.24 -19.44 -12.70
CA ILE A 52 -0.68 -20.59 -12.66
C ILE A 52 -1.85 -20.45 -13.65
N GLY A 53 -1.83 -19.45 -14.54
CA GLY A 53 -2.88 -19.20 -15.53
C GLY A 53 -4.23 -18.78 -14.95
N ARG A 54 -4.25 -18.26 -13.71
CA ARG A 54 -5.47 -17.77 -13.06
C ARG A 54 -5.51 -16.25 -13.06
N THR A 55 -6.60 -15.66 -13.54
CA THR A 55 -6.84 -14.24 -13.35
C THR A 55 -7.31 -14.00 -11.93
N LYS A 56 -6.38 -13.63 -11.04
CA LYS A 56 -6.74 -13.20 -9.68
C LYS A 56 -6.91 -11.70 -9.65
N VAL A 57 -8.05 -11.30 -9.13
CA VAL A 57 -8.39 -9.91 -8.88
C VAL A 57 -8.15 -9.61 -7.41
N ILE A 58 -7.30 -8.63 -7.14
CA ILE A 58 -7.07 -8.14 -5.79
C ILE A 58 -7.84 -6.84 -5.66
N LYS A 59 -8.97 -6.87 -4.93
CA LYS A 59 -9.85 -5.70 -4.71
C LYS A 59 -9.08 -4.44 -4.27
N PHE A 60 -8.06 -4.62 -3.44
CA PHE A 60 -7.19 -3.52 -3.02
C PHE A 60 -6.51 -2.77 -4.17
N LEU A 61 -6.21 -3.44 -5.30
CA LEU A 61 -5.57 -2.83 -6.47
C LEU A 61 -6.58 -2.31 -7.51
N GLU A 62 -7.86 -2.66 -7.35
CA GLU A 62 -8.90 -2.26 -8.28
C GLU A 62 -9.18 -0.75 -8.26
N THR A 63 -9.89 -0.33 -9.30
CA THR A 63 -10.33 1.05 -9.49
C THR A 63 -11.81 1.03 -9.74
N GLU A 64 -12.60 1.57 -8.81
CA GLU A 64 -13.95 2.07 -9.11
C GLU A 64 -13.84 3.43 -9.80
#